data_AF-A0AAE9TIF7-F1
#
_entry.id   AF-A0AAE9TIF7-F1
#
_cell.length_a   1.000
_cell.length_b   1.000
_cell.length_c   1.000
_cell.angle_alpha   90.00
_cell.angle_beta   90.00
_cell.angle_gamma   90.00
#
_symmetry.space_group_name_H-M   'P 1'
#
loop_
_entity.id
_entity.type
_entity.pdbx_description
1 polymer ?
#
loop_
_entity_poly.entity_id
_entity_poly.type
_entity_poly.pdbx_seq_one_letter_code
_entity_poly.pdbx_strand_id
1 'polypeptide(L)'
;MEVTKVQQARKTTKLRTIFLGYLVMFCIGTIALALFLVLIFYVLMSCGTILPANYAENQVREDKTIIEAGKTLQPDSRQKLYKYASFTSEGRLNEGNLSEKQAQTAWSVTQQNDTAYQFPYNYVKVSHHDKVTVMRYSVSAQFELPVLRQYLPNAELSFFAVFCIAFLGEVPCWLPPSDESWHVR
;
A
#
# COMPACT_ATOMS: atom_id res chain seq x y z
N MET A 1 -38.80 62.00 -26.87
CA MET A 1 -38.20 60.66 -27.00
C MET A 1 -37.37 60.41 -25.75
N GLU A 2 -37.90 59.61 -24.84
CA GLU A 2 -37.24 59.31 -23.57
C GLU A 2 -36.37 58.06 -23.76
N VAL A 3 -35.06 58.21 -23.57
CA VAL A 3 -34.10 57.11 -23.74
C VAL A 3 -33.98 56.41 -22.40
N THR A 4 -34.72 55.31 -22.22
CA THR A 4 -34.61 54.45 -21.04
C THR A 4 -33.25 53.76 -21.05
N LYS A 5 -32.31 54.26 -20.23
CA LYS A 5 -31.08 53.54 -19.91
C LYS A 5 -31.44 52.30 -19.11
N VAL A 6 -31.43 51.14 -19.77
CA VAL A 6 -31.43 49.84 -19.10
C VAL A 6 -30.11 49.73 -18.33
N GLN A 7 -30.14 50.05 -17.03
CA GLN A 7 -29.02 49.75 -16.14
C GLN A 7 -28.93 48.23 -15.99
N GLN A 8 -28.02 47.61 -16.75
CA GLN A 8 -27.58 46.24 -16.46
C GLN A 8 -26.95 46.23 -15.06
N ALA A 9 -27.70 45.73 -14.08
CA ALA A 9 -27.19 45.46 -12.76
C ALA A 9 -26.10 44.39 -12.87
N ARG A 10 -24.83 44.82 -12.85
CA ARG A 10 -23.68 43.93 -12.83
C ARG A 10 -23.72 43.17 -11.49
N LYS A 11 -24.10 41.91 -11.53
CA LYS A 11 -24.20 41.04 -10.35
C LYS A 11 -22.81 40.94 -9.71
N THR A 12 -22.61 41.62 -8.56
CA THR A 12 -21.36 41.56 -7.80
C THR A 12 -21.30 40.23 -7.07
N THR A 13 -20.78 39.21 -7.73
CA THR A 13 -20.53 37.91 -7.08
C THR A 13 -19.47 38.13 -6.00
N LYS A 14 -19.82 37.86 -4.73
CA LYS A 14 -18.87 38.00 -3.62
C LYS A 14 -17.69 37.06 -3.84
N LEU A 15 -16.46 37.52 -3.56
CA LEU A 15 -15.24 36.72 -3.63
C LEU A 15 -15.39 35.36 -2.92
N ARG A 16 -16.13 35.35 -1.80
CA ARG A 16 -16.50 34.14 -1.05
C ARG A 16 -17.23 33.09 -1.90
N THR A 17 -18.16 33.50 -2.76
CA THR A 17 -18.94 32.57 -3.61
C THR A 17 -18.07 31.96 -4.69
N ILE A 18 -17.16 32.74 -5.27
CA ILE A 18 -16.19 32.27 -6.26
C ILE A 18 -15.23 31.27 -5.60
N PHE A 19 -14.66 31.63 -4.45
CA PHE A 19 -13.78 30.77 -3.67
C PHE A 19 -14.46 29.46 -3.26
N LEU A 20 -15.71 29.52 -2.80
CA LEU A 20 -16.48 28.33 -2.43
C LEU A 20 -16.73 27.42 -3.63
N GLY A 21 -16.99 27.98 -4.82
CA GLY A 21 -17.14 27.21 -6.05
C GLY A 21 -15.87 26.42 -6.38
N TYR A 22 -14.70 27.06 -6.32
CA TYR A 22 -13.42 26.38 -6.53
C TYR A 22 -13.15 25.30 -5.48
N LEU A 23 -13.44 25.59 -4.20
CA LEU A 23 -13.28 24.60 -3.14
C LEU A 23 -14.15 23.36 -3.36
N VAL A 24 -15.42 23.55 -3.77
CA VAL A 24 -16.34 22.43 -4.07
C VAL A 24 -15.83 21.62 -5.26
N MET A 25 -15.39 22.27 -6.34
CA MET A 25 -14.84 21.58 -7.51
C MET A 25 -13.56 20.80 -7.17
N PHE A 26 -12.68 21.38 -6.36
CA PHE A 26 -11.49 20.70 -5.85
C PHE A 26 -11.86 19.46 -5.03
N CYS A 27 -12.80 19.57 -4.09
CA CYS A 27 -13.28 18.41 -3.32
C CYS A 27 -13.86 17.31 -4.22
N ILE A 28 -14.65 17.67 -5.23
CA ILE A 28 -15.20 16.71 -6.20
C ILE A 28 -14.06 16.02 -6.97
N GLY A 29 -13.06 16.78 -7.43
CA GLY A 29 -11.88 16.27 -8.11
C GLY A 29 -11.11 15.26 -7.25
N THR A 30 -10.79 15.65 -6.02
CA THR A 30 -10.08 14.77 -5.07
C THR A 30 -10.86 13.49 -4.76
N ILE A 31 -12.18 13.56 -4.57
CA ILE A 31 -13.02 12.37 -4.36
C ILE A 31 -13.01 11.47 -5.61
N ALA A 32 -13.16 12.06 -6.80
CA ALA A 32 -13.13 11.32 -8.05
C ALA A 32 -11.76 10.64 -8.27
N LEU A 33 -10.66 11.33 -7.97
CA LEU A 33 -9.31 10.80 -8.01
C LEU A 33 -9.14 9.60 -7.05
N ALA A 34 -9.60 9.73 -5.81
CA ALA A 34 -9.53 8.65 -4.83
C ALA A 34 -10.31 7.42 -5.29
N LEU A 35 -11.55 7.60 -5.76
CA LEU A 35 -12.39 6.51 -6.29
C LEU A 35 -11.75 5.84 -7.51
N PHE A 36 -11.16 6.64 -8.40
CA PHE A 36 -10.46 6.14 -9.58
C PHE A 36 -9.24 5.28 -9.20
N LEU A 37 -8.44 5.71 -8.24
CA LEU A 37 -7.31 4.93 -7.75
C LEU A 37 -7.74 3.63 -7.05
N VAL A 38 -8.82 3.67 -6.27
CA VAL A 38 -9.40 2.45 -5.65
C VAL A 38 -9.87 1.47 -6.74
N LEU A 39 -10.52 1.97 -7.79
CA LEU A 39 -10.95 1.13 -8.92
C LEU A 39 -9.75 0.48 -9.61
N ILE A 40 -8.70 1.24 -9.91
CA ILE A 40 -7.46 0.70 -10.51
C ILE A 40 -6.85 -0.37 -9.59
N PHE A 41 -6.75 -0.10 -8.29
CA PHE A 41 -6.19 -1.04 -7.32
C PHE A 41 -6.98 -2.37 -7.33
N TYR A 42 -8.31 -2.30 -7.34
CA TYR A 42 -9.18 -3.46 -7.42
C TYR A 42 -8.99 -4.25 -8.73
N VAL A 43 -8.93 -3.55 -9.87
CA VAL A 43 -8.69 -4.19 -11.18
C VAL A 43 -7.33 -4.90 -11.21
N LEU A 44 -6.27 -4.24 -10.73
CA LEU A 44 -4.94 -4.83 -10.66
C LEU A 44 -4.88 -6.05 -9.73
N MET A 45 -5.63 -6.03 -8.64
CA MET A 45 -5.75 -7.17 -7.73
C MET A 45 -6.50 -8.34 -8.37
N SER A 46 -7.58 -8.06 -9.12
CA SER A 46 -8.35 -9.05 -9.87
C SER A 46 -7.53 -9.70 -10.99
N CYS A 47 -6.69 -8.93 -11.67
CA CYS A 47 -5.77 -9.45 -12.70
C CYS A 47 -4.54 -10.18 -12.14
N GLY A 48 -4.36 -10.21 -10.81
CA GLY A 48 -3.20 -10.85 -10.18
C GLY A 48 -1.90 -10.05 -10.23
N THR A 49 -1.93 -8.79 -10.71
CA THR A 49 -0.76 -7.89 -10.69
C THR A 49 -0.44 -7.41 -9.27
N ILE A 50 -1.48 -7.23 -8.44
CA ILE A 50 -1.37 -6.94 -7.01
C ILE A 50 -1.90 -8.16 -6.24
N LEU A 51 -1.06 -8.70 -5.36
CA LEU A 51 -1.44 -9.74 -4.43
C LEU A 51 -2.12 -9.14 -3.20
N PRO A 52 -3.16 -9.80 -2.65
CA PRO A 52 -3.84 -9.36 -1.44
C PRO A 52 -2.88 -9.25 -0.25
N ALA A 53 -3.28 -8.44 0.74
CA ALA A 53 -2.48 -8.25 1.96
C ALA A 53 -2.26 -9.53 2.78
N ASN A 54 -3.19 -10.50 2.69
CA ASN A 54 -3.09 -11.79 3.36
C ASN A 54 -2.36 -12.86 2.54
N TYR A 55 -1.79 -12.52 1.38
CA TYR A 55 -1.17 -13.53 0.51
C TYR A 55 0.01 -14.24 1.18
N ALA A 56 0.92 -13.49 1.81
CA ALA A 56 2.06 -14.07 2.52
C ALA A 56 1.62 -14.90 3.74
N GLU A 57 0.55 -14.49 4.41
CA GLU A 57 -0.05 -15.27 5.51
C GLU A 57 -0.61 -16.60 5.01
N ASN A 58 -1.30 -16.60 3.87
CA ASN A 58 -1.81 -17.82 3.26
C ASN A 58 -0.67 -18.77 2.88
N GLN A 59 0.41 -18.26 2.29
CA GLN A 59 1.61 -19.06 2.01
C GLN A 59 2.17 -19.68 3.29
N VAL A 60 2.34 -18.90 4.35
CA VAL A 60 2.82 -19.40 5.65
C VAL A 60 1.89 -20.45 6.24
N ARG A 61 0.57 -20.28 6.12
CA ARG A 61 -0.42 -21.26 6.61
C ARG A 61 -0.33 -22.57 5.86
N GLU A 62 -0.26 -22.53 4.53
CA GLU A 62 -0.09 -23.70 3.67
C GLU A 62 1.23 -24.42 3.99
N ASP A 63 2.35 -23.69 3.99
CA ASP A 63 3.67 -24.26 4.23
C ASP A 63 3.82 -24.79 5.67
N LYS A 64 3.18 -24.15 6.67
CA LYS A 64 3.07 -24.67 8.02
C LYS A 64 2.43 -26.05 8.03
N THR A 65 1.27 -26.22 7.39
CA THR A 65 0.58 -27.53 7.36
C THR A 65 1.39 -28.62 6.67
N ILE A 66 2.18 -28.27 5.67
CA ILE A 66 3.08 -29.20 4.97
C ILE A 66 4.19 -29.67 5.92
N ILE A 67 4.81 -28.74 6.66
CA ILE A 67 5.87 -29.03 7.63
C ILE A 67 5.34 -29.87 8.80
N GLU A 68 4.16 -29.54 9.32
CA GLU A 68 3.50 -30.31 10.39
C GLU A 68 3.18 -31.75 9.96
N ALA A 69 2.86 -31.95 8.67
CA ALA A 69 2.67 -33.27 8.07
C ALA A 69 3.98 -34.02 7.77
N GLY A 70 5.14 -33.47 8.15
CA GLY A 70 6.46 -34.06 7.92
C GLY A 70 6.91 -34.11 6.47
N LYS A 71 6.27 -33.32 5.61
CA LYS A 71 6.62 -33.21 4.19
C LYS A 71 7.63 -32.10 3.98
N THR A 72 8.51 -32.29 3.01
CA THR A 72 9.45 -31.24 2.57
C THR A 72 8.70 -30.19 1.75
N LEU A 73 9.00 -28.93 2.00
CA LEU A 73 8.55 -27.83 1.14
C LEU A 73 9.11 -28.06 -0.28
N GLN A 74 8.23 -28.22 -1.26
CA GLN A 74 8.68 -28.26 -2.65
C GLN A 74 9.20 -26.88 -3.06
N PRO A 75 10.16 -26.81 -4.01
CA PRO A 75 10.53 -25.56 -4.64
C PRO A 75 9.29 -24.98 -5.32
N ASP A 76 8.68 -23.98 -4.69
CA ASP A 76 7.50 -23.31 -5.24
C ASP A 76 7.96 -22.50 -6.46
N SER A 77 7.29 -22.70 -7.60
CA SER A 77 7.50 -21.85 -8.78
C SER A 77 7.09 -20.40 -8.49
N ARG A 78 6.19 -20.18 -7.52
CA ARG A 78 5.84 -18.86 -7.02
C ARG A 78 6.84 -18.42 -5.96
N GLN A 79 7.31 -17.18 -6.08
CA GLN A 79 8.21 -16.58 -5.09
C GLN A 79 7.50 -16.51 -3.72
N LYS A 80 8.13 -17.06 -2.68
CA LYS A 80 7.64 -16.92 -1.29
C LYS A 80 7.77 -15.47 -0.86
N LEU A 81 6.68 -14.89 -0.35
CA LEU A 81 6.65 -13.52 0.18
C LEU A 81 6.94 -13.44 1.69
N TYR A 82 7.23 -14.58 2.31
CA TYR A 82 7.73 -14.65 3.67
C TYR A 82 9.21 -15.04 3.67
N LYS A 83 9.88 -14.72 4.78
CA LYS A 83 11.24 -15.16 5.07
C LYS A 83 11.21 -16.21 6.18
N TYR A 84 12.19 -17.08 6.26
CA TYR A 84 12.26 -18.09 7.30
C TYR A 84 13.69 -18.29 7.81
N ALA A 85 13.76 -18.83 9.02
CA ALA A 85 14.96 -19.43 9.58
C ALA A 85 14.59 -20.76 10.23
N SER A 86 15.41 -21.77 10.01
CA SER A 86 15.32 -23.06 10.67
C SER A 86 16.42 -23.17 11.71
N PHE A 87 16.07 -23.71 12.86
CA PHE A 87 16.89 -23.87 14.04
C PHE A 87 16.89 -25.35 14.46
N THR A 88 17.92 -25.74 15.18
CA THR A 88 17.89 -26.96 16.00
C THR A 88 16.94 -26.77 17.19
N SER A 89 16.56 -27.87 17.85
CA SER A 89 15.82 -27.81 19.12
C SER A 89 16.50 -26.97 20.22
N GLU A 90 17.83 -26.81 20.14
CA GLU A 90 18.62 -25.96 21.04
C GLU A 90 18.63 -24.46 20.66
N GLY A 91 18.00 -24.08 19.55
CA GLY A 91 17.96 -22.71 19.06
C GLY A 91 19.18 -22.27 18.25
N ARG A 92 20.01 -23.21 17.77
CA ARG A 92 21.12 -22.89 16.86
C ARG A 92 20.59 -22.72 15.45
N LEU A 93 20.93 -21.61 14.80
CA LEU A 93 20.58 -21.35 13.40
C LEU A 93 21.20 -22.42 12.48
N ASN A 94 20.37 -23.04 11.64
CA ASN A 94 20.78 -24.05 10.66
C ASN A 94 20.77 -23.47 9.24
N GLU A 95 19.61 -23.02 8.76
CA GLU A 95 19.44 -22.49 7.41
C GLU A 95 18.31 -21.44 7.35
N GLY A 96 18.25 -20.66 6.26
CA GLY A 96 17.18 -19.69 6.05
C GLY A 96 17.60 -18.51 5.19
N ASN A 97 16.63 -17.62 4.93
CA ASN A 97 16.84 -16.37 4.18
C ASN A 97 16.72 -15.10 5.06
N LEU A 98 16.59 -15.30 6.38
CA LEU A 98 16.76 -14.25 7.37
C LEU A 98 18.25 -14.01 7.63
N SER A 99 18.64 -12.76 7.83
CA SER A 99 19.98 -12.48 8.37
C SER A 99 20.08 -13.00 9.80
N GLU A 100 21.30 -13.25 10.27
CA GLU A 100 21.52 -13.83 11.61
C GLU A 100 20.82 -13.03 12.72
N LYS A 101 20.91 -11.70 12.69
CA LYS A 101 20.19 -10.81 13.62
C LYS A 101 18.66 -10.97 13.54
N GLN A 102 18.13 -11.11 12.33
CA GLN A 102 16.69 -11.32 12.12
C GLN A 102 16.25 -12.70 12.58
N ALA A 103 17.08 -13.73 12.38
CA ALA A 103 16.85 -15.08 12.85
C ALA A 103 16.85 -15.15 14.39
N GLN A 104 17.84 -14.52 15.04
CA GLN A 104 17.88 -14.41 16.50
C GLN A 104 16.63 -13.70 17.06
N THR A 105 16.19 -12.62 16.40
CA THR A 105 14.93 -11.94 16.77
C THR A 105 13.74 -12.87 16.59
N ALA A 106 13.65 -13.58 15.46
CA ALA A 106 12.58 -14.53 15.20
C ALA A 106 12.52 -15.63 16.28
N TRP A 107 13.67 -16.19 16.64
CA TRP A 107 13.79 -17.17 17.73
C TRP A 107 13.32 -16.60 19.07
N SER A 108 13.79 -15.41 19.44
CA SER A 108 13.48 -14.80 20.73
C SER A 108 11.99 -14.49 20.88
N VAL A 109 11.34 -13.95 19.85
CA VAL A 109 9.92 -13.57 19.93
C VAL A 109 8.98 -14.77 19.91
N THR A 110 9.41 -15.90 19.33
CA THR A 110 8.60 -17.14 19.28
C THR A 110 8.99 -18.18 20.34
N GLN A 111 9.80 -17.83 21.35
CA GLN A 111 10.18 -18.79 22.38
C GLN A 111 8.96 -19.33 23.16
N GLN A 112 8.07 -18.42 23.57
CA GLN A 112 6.92 -18.76 24.42
C GLN A 112 5.67 -19.17 23.62
N ASN A 113 5.48 -18.62 22.43
CA ASN A 113 4.28 -18.82 21.62
C ASN A 113 4.64 -19.23 20.19
N ASP A 114 3.77 -20.02 19.56
CA ASP A 114 3.95 -20.43 18.16
C ASP A 114 3.66 -19.30 17.18
N THR A 115 3.02 -18.22 17.63
CA THR A 115 2.82 -17.01 16.85
C THR A 115 3.22 -15.79 17.66
N ALA A 116 3.87 -14.83 17.01
CA ALA A 116 4.22 -13.56 17.64
C ALA A 116 4.09 -12.42 16.64
N TYR A 117 3.86 -11.22 17.15
CA TYR A 117 3.83 -10.00 16.36
C TYR A 117 4.84 -9.00 16.91
N GLN A 118 5.72 -8.51 16.04
CA GLN A 118 6.61 -7.40 16.33
C GLN A 118 6.67 -6.52 15.10
N PHE A 119 6.05 -5.33 15.21
CA PHE A 119 5.86 -4.41 14.09
C PHE A 119 7.17 -4.25 13.27
N PRO A 120 7.11 -4.37 11.94
CA PRO A 120 5.93 -4.60 11.10
C PRO A 120 5.63 -6.09 10.76
N TYR A 121 6.22 -7.03 11.49
CA TYR A 121 6.24 -8.45 11.12
C TYR A 121 5.41 -9.36 12.03
N ASN A 122 4.80 -10.35 11.43
CA ASN A 122 4.25 -11.53 12.08
C ASN A 122 5.25 -12.68 11.98
N TYR A 123 5.28 -13.50 13.02
CA TYR A 123 6.14 -14.66 13.15
C TYR A 123 5.29 -15.88 13.44
N VAL A 124 5.58 -16.99 12.76
CA VAL A 124 4.93 -18.28 12.95
C VAL A 124 6.02 -19.34 13.10
N LYS A 125 6.05 -20.00 14.25
CA LYS A 125 6.93 -21.12 14.57
C LYS A 125 6.19 -22.42 14.28
N VAL A 126 6.94 -23.35 13.69
CA VAL A 126 6.52 -24.73 13.46
C VAL A 126 7.67 -25.65 13.85
N SER A 127 7.37 -26.67 14.64
CA SER A 127 8.35 -27.64 15.12
C SER A 127 8.03 -29.00 14.52
N HIS A 128 9.02 -29.66 13.94
CA HIS A 128 8.89 -31.00 13.41
C HIS A 128 10.19 -31.80 13.63
N HIS A 129 10.12 -32.91 14.36
CA HIS A 129 11.28 -33.62 14.92
C HIS A 129 12.25 -32.67 15.64
N ASP A 130 13.55 -32.71 15.30
CA ASP A 130 14.61 -31.90 15.91
C ASP A 130 14.82 -30.54 15.23
N LYS A 131 13.87 -30.12 14.38
CA LYS A 131 13.94 -28.89 13.59
C LYS A 131 12.80 -27.96 13.96
N VAL A 132 13.14 -26.72 14.30
CA VAL A 132 12.19 -25.64 14.53
C VAL A 132 12.32 -24.63 13.41
N THR A 133 11.26 -24.35 12.68
CA THR A 133 11.26 -23.33 11.61
C THR A 133 10.40 -22.16 12.04
N VAL A 134 10.96 -20.96 11.97
CA VAL A 134 10.26 -19.71 12.22
C VAL A 134 10.13 -18.94 10.92
N MET A 135 8.89 -18.74 10.48
CA MET A 135 8.52 -17.96 9.30
C MET A 135 8.14 -16.54 9.73
N ARG A 136 8.62 -15.56 8.99
CA ARG A 136 8.39 -14.13 9.19
C ARG A 136 7.77 -13.52 7.95
N TYR A 137 6.62 -12.88 8.10
CA TYR A 137 5.91 -12.21 7.01
C TYR A 137 5.34 -10.86 7.46
N SER A 138 4.97 -10.01 6.50
CA SER A 138 4.20 -8.79 6.73
C SER A 138 2.83 -8.92 6.08
N VAL A 139 1.80 -8.35 6.70
CA VAL A 139 0.46 -8.24 6.11
C VAL A 139 0.42 -6.92 5.35
N SER A 140 0.51 -7.01 4.03
CA SER A 140 0.59 -5.85 3.14
C SER A 140 0.34 -6.29 1.71
N ALA A 141 -0.42 -5.53 0.92
CA ALA A 141 -0.60 -5.86 -0.49
C ALA A 141 0.74 -5.69 -1.24
N GLN A 142 1.11 -6.68 -2.05
CA GLN A 142 2.42 -6.74 -2.71
C GLN A 142 2.23 -6.81 -4.22
N PHE A 143 3.17 -6.26 -5.00
CA PHE A 143 3.18 -6.49 -6.44
C PHE A 143 3.57 -7.93 -6.74
N GLU A 144 2.99 -8.55 -7.75
CA GLU A 144 3.36 -9.90 -8.18
C GLU A 144 4.72 -9.92 -8.89
N LEU A 145 5.00 -8.87 -9.66
CA LEU A 145 6.26 -8.74 -10.39
C LEU A 145 7.43 -8.41 -9.44
N PRO A 146 8.53 -9.19 -9.46
CA PRO A 146 9.70 -8.95 -8.61
C PRO A 146 10.33 -7.57 -8.82
N VAL A 147 10.35 -7.08 -10.08
CA VAL A 147 10.90 -5.77 -10.44
C VAL A 147 10.15 -4.65 -9.73
N LEU A 148 8.81 -4.70 -9.70
CA LEU A 148 8.02 -3.68 -9.00
C LEU A 148 8.27 -3.73 -7.49
N ARG A 149 8.34 -4.93 -6.90
CA ARG A 149 8.66 -5.09 -5.47
C ARG A 149 10.05 -4.57 -5.08
N GLN A 150 11.00 -4.55 -6.01
CA GLN A 150 12.36 -4.10 -5.75
C GLN A 150 12.47 -2.58 -5.66
N TYR A 151 11.73 -1.85 -6.51
CA TYR A 151 11.85 -0.39 -6.64
C TYR A 151 10.72 0.38 -5.96
N LEU A 152 9.54 -0.21 -5.86
CA LEU A 152 8.38 0.40 -5.23
C LEU A 152 8.21 -0.13 -3.80
N PRO A 153 7.62 0.67 -2.89
CA PRO A 153 7.15 0.15 -1.61
C PRO A 153 6.01 -0.86 -1.84
N ASN A 154 5.36 -1.31 -0.76
CA ASN A 154 4.16 -2.13 -0.89
C ASN A 154 3.09 -1.41 -1.75
N ALA A 155 2.14 -2.17 -2.29
CA ALA A 155 1.18 -1.64 -3.25
C ALA A 155 0.33 -0.50 -2.65
N GLU A 156 -0.03 -0.60 -1.37
CA GLU A 156 -0.80 0.41 -0.64
C GLU A 156 -0.06 1.75 -0.58
N LEU A 157 1.21 1.74 -0.14
CA LEU A 157 2.04 2.94 -0.07
C LEU A 157 2.34 3.51 -1.45
N SER A 158 2.48 2.66 -2.47
CA SER A 158 2.67 3.09 -3.85
C SER A 158 1.46 3.88 -4.37
N PHE A 159 0.24 3.36 -4.14
CA PHE A 159 -0.99 4.04 -4.51
C PHE A 159 -1.23 5.32 -3.71
N PHE A 160 -0.87 5.30 -2.42
CA PHE A 160 -0.92 6.49 -1.58
C PHE A 160 0.04 7.58 -2.08
N ALA A 161 1.26 7.22 -2.48
CA ALA A 161 2.22 8.16 -3.06
C ALA A 161 1.69 8.77 -4.37
N VAL A 162 1.10 7.94 -5.26
CA VAL A 162 0.46 8.40 -6.50
C VAL A 162 -0.70 9.36 -6.19
N PHE A 163 -1.54 9.04 -5.21
CA PHE A 163 -2.61 9.93 -4.76
C PHE A 163 -2.06 11.28 -4.31
N CYS A 164 -1.03 11.31 -3.46
CA CYS A 164 -0.42 12.56 -3.00
C CYS A 164 0.15 13.39 -4.15
N ILE A 165 0.86 12.76 -5.09
CA ILE A 165 1.41 13.45 -6.27
C ILE A 165 0.29 14.04 -7.13
N ALA A 166 -0.74 13.26 -7.42
CA ALA A 166 -1.88 13.70 -8.23
C ALA A 166 -2.67 14.81 -7.52
N PHE A 167 -2.91 14.69 -6.22
CA PHE A 167 -3.57 15.70 -5.40
C PHE A 167 -2.82 17.04 -5.40
N LEU A 168 -1.50 17.03 -5.25
CA LEU A 168 -0.68 18.24 -5.37
C LEU A 168 -0.71 18.84 -6.78
N GLY A 169 -0.86 17.98 -7.80
CA GLY A 169 -1.02 18.35 -9.20
C GLY A 169 -2.40 18.92 -9.56
N GLU A 170 -3.42 18.84 -8.70
CA GLU A 170 -4.72 19.49 -8.94
C GLU A 170 -4.63 21.03 -8.80
N VAL A 171 -3.64 21.54 -8.06
CA VAL A 171 -3.47 22.97 -7.74
C VAL A 171 -3.15 23.87 -8.95
N PRO A 172 -2.27 23.48 -9.91
CA PRO A 172 -1.87 24.38 -11.00
C PRO A 172 -2.90 24.52 -12.13
N CYS A 173 -3.82 23.57 -12.30
CA CYS A 173 -4.76 23.55 -13.43
C CYS A 173 -5.96 24.51 -13.25
N TRP A 174 -6.14 25.05 -12.04
CA TRP A 174 -7.27 25.91 -11.68
C TRP A 174 -6.92 27.38 -11.45
N LEU A 175 -5.66 27.79 -11.64
CA LEU A 175 -5.32 29.21 -11.69
C LEU A 175 -5.97 29.82 -12.94
N PRO A 176 -6.78 30.89 -12.80
CA PRO A 176 -7.30 31.57 -13.98
C PRO A 176 -6.11 32.05 -14.82
N PRO A 177 -6.21 31.98 -16.16
CA PRO A 177 -5.21 32.61 -17.01
C PRO A 177 -5.03 34.06 -16.55
N SER A 178 -3.77 34.46 -16.34
CA SER A 178 -3.43 35.83 -16.03
C SER A 178 -3.68 36.68 -17.27
N ASP A 179 -4.95 36.96 -17.57
CA ASP A 179 -5.30 37.88 -18.64
C ASP A 179 -4.99 39.29 -18.15
N GLU A 180 -3.85 39.71 -18.67
CA GLU A 180 -3.24 41.02 -18.66
C GLU A 180 -4.18 42.05 -19.32
N SER A 181 -4.91 42.85 -18.52
CA SER A 181 -5.16 44.27 -18.80
C SER A 181 -6.04 44.91 -17.71
N TRP A 182 -5.43 45.31 -16.59
CA TRP A 182 -6.04 46.32 -15.72
C TRP A 182 -5.80 47.71 -16.32
N HIS A 183 -6.50 48.03 -17.41
CA HIS A 183 -6.65 49.43 -17.82
C HIS A 183 -7.64 50.11 -16.88
N VAL A 184 -7.10 50.66 -15.79
CA VAL A 184 -7.80 51.60 -14.92
C VAL A 184 -7.89 52.93 -15.66
N ARG A 185 -9.12 53.33 -16.01
CA ARG A 185 -9.52 54.71 -16.24
C ARG A 185 -10.74 55.01 -15.37
#